data_AF-A0A8J3MMH4-F1
#
_entry.id   AF-A0A8J3MMH4-F1
#
_cell.length_a   1.000
_cell.length_b   1.000
_cell.length_c   1.000
_cell.angle_alpha   90.00
_cell.angle_beta   90.00
_cell.angle_gamma   90.00
#
_symmetry.space_group_name_H-M   'P 1'
#
loop_
_entity.id
_entity.type
_entity.pdbx_description
1 polymer ?
#
loop_
_entity_poly.entity_id
_entity_poly.type
_entity_poly.pdbx_seq_one_letter_code
_entity_poly.pdbx_strand_id
1 'polypeptide(L)'
;MRMPDSGRDLGADLFRLYTMAKTNLPDVAAEYASAAGSVGDTDSGLAAAFTRPAQFGGPQGTAYQSWVELRDTVKRFLADTDENLGETAQALLLATDAYATSDYTAKVELDRLKRESQVP
;
A
#
# COMPACT_ATOMS: atom_id res chain seq x y z
N MET A 1 -25.13 22.45 19.70
CA MET A 1 -24.18 21.43 19.22
C MET A 1 -24.31 20.24 20.17
N ARG A 2 -24.82 19.10 19.71
CA ARG A 2 -25.09 17.95 20.57
C ARG A 2 -23.76 17.25 20.87
N MET A 3 -23.32 17.26 22.12
CA MET A 3 -22.18 16.45 22.54
C MET A 3 -22.56 14.96 22.41
N PRO A 4 -21.67 14.09 21.92
CA PRO A 4 -21.94 12.66 21.88
C PRO A 4 -22.12 12.15 23.32
N ASP A 5 -23.27 11.52 23.60
CA ASP A 5 -23.60 10.97 24.93
C ASP A 5 -22.79 9.68 25.23
N SER A 6 -21.96 9.22 24.30
CA SER A 6 -21.04 8.10 24.48
C SER A 6 -19.80 8.23 23.59
N GLY A 7 -18.66 7.68 24.00
CA GLY A 7 -17.42 7.65 23.20
C GLY A 7 -17.50 6.78 21.94
N ARG A 8 -18.65 6.17 21.66
CA ARG A 8 -18.87 5.23 20.56
C ARG A 8 -18.78 5.89 19.19
N ASP A 9 -19.16 7.16 19.09
CA ASP A 9 -19.05 7.96 17.85
C ASP A 9 -17.62 8.47 17.60
N LEU A 10 -16.75 8.37 18.61
CA LEU A 10 -15.34 8.76 18.52
C LEU A 10 -14.45 7.57 18.16
N GLY A 11 -14.85 6.35 18.54
CA GLY A 11 -14.06 5.11 18.45
C GLY A 11 -13.76 4.63 17.03
N ALA A 12 -12.48 4.55 16.67
CA ALA A 12 -12.03 3.84 15.47
C ALA A 12 -11.96 2.32 15.72
N ASP A 13 -12.23 1.51 14.68
CA ASP A 13 -12.00 0.06 14.74
C ASP A 13 -10.49 -0.23 14.56
N LEU A 14 -9.73 -0.03 15.63
CA LEU A 14 -8.27 -0.18 15.64
C LEU A 14 -7.81 -1.58 15.27
N PHE A 15 -8.62 -2.60 15.58
CA PHE A 15 -8.29 -3.97 15.19
C PHE A 15 -8.34 -4.12 13.67
N ARG A 16 -9.38 -3.61 13.00
CA ARG A 16 -9.45 -3.62 11.53
C ARG A 16 -8.33 -2.81 10.90
N LEU A 17 -8.02 -1.62 11.43
CA LEU A 17 -6.94 -0.79 10.88
C LEU A 17 -5.58 -1.49 11.04
N TYR A 18 -5.35 -2.12 12.18
CA TYR A 18 -4.16 -2.93 12.42
C TYR A 18 -4.06 -4.13 11.47
N THR A 19 -5.15 -4.89 11.28
CA THR A 19 -5.20 -6.02 10.34
C THR A 19 -4.95 -5.56 8.90
N MET A 20 -5.56 -4.45 8.48
CA MET A 20 -5.34 -3.89 7.15
C MET A 20 -3.87 -3.49 6.94
N ALA A 21 -3.25 -2.87 7.94
CA ALA A 21 -1.86 -2.44 7.89
C ALA A 21 -0.86 -3.61 7.94
N LYS A 22 -1.12 -4.64 8.75
CA LYS A 22 -0.17 -5.74 8.97
C LYS A 22 -0.32 -6.91 8.00
N THR A 23 -1.49 -7.06 7.38
CA THR A 23 -1.81 -8.24 6.58
C THR A 23 -2.35 -7.85 5.21
N ASN A 24 -3.52 -7.19 5.14
CA ASN A 24 -4.19 -7.02 3.85
C ASN A 24 -3.40 -6.19 2.84
N LEU A 25 -2.87 -5.03 3.24
CA LEU A 25 -2.10 -4.18 2.32
C LEU A 25 -0.78 -4.85 1.91
N PRO A 26 0.03 -5.41 2.82
CA PRO A 26 1.22 -6.19 2.44
C PRO A 26 0.93 -7.38 1.52
N ASP A 27 -0.15 -8.14 1.76
CA ASP A 27 -0.51 -9.30 0.92
C ASP A 27 -0.84 -8.86 -0.50
N VAL A 28 -1.60 -7.77 -0.67
CA VAL A 28 -1.91 -7.22 -2.00
C VAL A 28 -0.65 -6.64 -2.66
N ALA A 29 0.21 -5.96 -1.89
CA ALA A 29 1.48 -5.43 -2.39
C ALA A 29 2.38 -6.53 -2.97
N ALA A 30 2.47 -7.67 -2.28
CA ALA A 30 3.21 -8.84 -2.75
C ALA A 30 2.72 -9.39 -4.11
N GLU A 31 1.41 -9.34 -4.38
CA GLU A 31 0.86 -9.73 -5.69
C GLU A 31 1.33 -8.77 -6.80
N TYR A 32 1.37 -7.46 -6.52
CA TYR A 32 1.91 -6.47 -7.46
C TYR A 32 3.41 -6.65 -7.69
N ALA A 33 4.19 -6.93 -6.64
CA ALA A 33 5.61 -7.25 -6.74
C ALA A 33 5.85 -8.50 -7.60
N SER A 34 5.07 -9.56 -7.37
CA SER A 34 5.10 -10.81 -8.14
C SER A 34 4.79 -10.58 -9.62
N ALA A 35 3.76 -9.77 -9.91
CA ALA A 35 3.40 -9.40 -11.27
C ALA A 35 4.50 -8.57 -11.95
N ALA A 36 5.11 -7.61 -11.24
CA ALA A 36 6.22 -6.82 -11.75
C ALA A 36 7.44 -7.71 -12.09
N GLY A 37 7.73 -8.69 -11.23
CA GLY A 37 8.75 -9.72 -11.47
C GLY A 37 8.45 -10.53 -12.73
N SER A 38 7.24 -11.07 -12.83
CA SER A 38 6.79 -11.87 -13.98
C SER A 38 6.86 -11.10 -15.31
N VAL A 39 6.50 -9.81 -15.31
CA VAL A 39 6.66 -8.93 -16.49
C VAL A 39 8.14 -8.69 -16.80
N GLY A 40 8.97 -8.51 -15.78
CA GLY A 40 10.42 -8.37 -15.93
C GLY A 40 11.08 -9.60 -16.57
N ASP A 41 10.65 -10.79 -16.19
CA ASP A 41 11.19 -12.06 -16.70
C ASP A 41 10.95 -12.24 -18.21
N THR A 42 9.96 -11.55 -18.78
CA THR A 42 9.70 -11.55 -20.23
C THR A 42 10.81 -10.90 -21.07
N ASP A 43 11.78 -10.20 -20.45
CA ASP A 43 12.97 -9.69 -21.14
C ASP A 43 13.84 -10.80 -21.72
N SER A 44 13.86 -11.95 -21.07
CA SER A 44 14.63 -13.11 -21.52
C SER A 44 14.13 -13.59 -22.88
N GLY A 45 15.00 -13.53 -23.89
CA GLY A 45 14.70 -13.98 -25.25
C GLY A 45 13.83 -13.01 -26.08
N LEU A 46 13.43 -11.87 -25.53
CA LEU A 46 12.59 -10.90 -26.23
C LEU A 46 13.25 -10.40 -27.53
N ALA A 47 14.52 -10.00 -27.47
CA ALA A 47 15.24 -9.54 -28.65
C ALA A 47 15.32 -10.61 -29.75
N ALA A 48 15.45 -11.88 -29.36
CA ALA A 48 15.46 -13.00 -30.29
C ALA A 48 14.09 -13.20 -30.96
N ALA A 49 13.00 -13.07 -30.21
CA ALA A 49 11.63 -13.19 -30.72
C ALA A 49 11.28 -12.13 -31.79
N PHE A 50 11.92 -10.96 -31.72
CA PHE A 50 11.75 -9.88 -32.70
C PHE A 50 12.82 -9.86 -33.80
N THR A 51 13.71 -10.86 -33.84
CA THR A 51 14.77 -10.92 -34.86
C THR A 51 14.17 -11.07 -36.25
N ARG A 52 14.70 -10.31 -37.22
CA ARG A 52 14.33 -10.44 -38.64
C ARG A 52 15.54 -10.26 -39.56
N PRO A 53 15.45 -10.68 -40.84
CA PRO A 53 16.52 -10.47 -41.80
C PRO A 53 16.86 -8.98 -41.98
N ALA A 54 18.15 -8.65 -41.96
CA ALA A 54 18.65 -7.27 -42.00
C ALA A 54 18.18 -6.48 -43.24
N GLN A 55 17.93 -7.17 -44.36
CA GLN A 55 17.41 -6.61 -45.61
C GLN A 55 16.08 -5.86 -45.46
N PHE A 56 15.34 -6.08 -44.37
CA PHE A 56 14.10 -5.37 -44.09
C PHE A 56 14.29 -4.04 -43.33
N GLY A 57 15.54 -3.61 -43.10
CA GLY A 57 15.86 -2.33 -42.47
C GLY A 57 16.12 -2.42 -40.97
N GLY A 58 16.88 -3.43 -40.53
CA GLY A 58 17.35 -3.56 -39.14
C GLY A 58 17.27 -4.99 -38.58
N PRO A 59 18.02 -5.29 -37.49
CA PRO A 59 18.10 -6.63 -36.92
C PRO A 59 16.83 -7.06 -36.16
N GLN A 60 16.05 -6.11 -35.63
CA GLN A 60 14.75 -6.36 -35.04
C GLN A 60 13.60 -5.79 -35.88
N GLY A 61 12.39 -6.34 -35.67
CA GLY A 61 11.14 -5.77 -36.18
C GLY A 61 10.82 -4.40 -35.57
N THR A 62 10.07 -3.57 -36.31
CA THR A 62 9.73 -2.19 -35.92
C THR A 62 8.97 -2.09 -34.60
N ALA A 63 8.24 -3.14 -34.22
CA ALA A 63 7.48 -3.20 -32.97
C ALA A 63 8.34 -3.48 -31.72
N TYR A 64 9.62 -3.85 -31.88
CA TYR A 64 10.47 -4.25 -30.75
C TYR A 64 10.60 -3.14 -29.70
N GLN A 65 10.93 -1.92 -30.11
CA GLN A 65 11.10 -0.80 -29.18
C GLN A 65 9.80 -0.44 -28.48
N SER A 66 8.69 -0.36 -29.21
CA SER A 66 7.38 -0.09 -28.61
C SER A 66 6.95 -1.19 -27.62
N TRP A 67 7.32 -2.45 -27.87
CA TRP A 67 7.07 -3.53 -26.93
C TRP A 67 7.92 -3.41 -25.65
N VAL A 68 9.22 -3.09 -25.79
CA VAL A 68 10.12 -2.83 -24.66
C VAL A 68 9.58 -1.69 -23.79
N GLU A 69 9.20 -0.58 -24.41
CA GLU A 69 8.64 0.59 -23.72
C GLU A 69 7.34 0.24 -22.97
N LEU A 70 6.44 -0.52 -23.60
CA LEU A 70 5.20 -0.97 -22.97
C LEU A 70 5.49 -1.86 -21.75
N ARG A 71 6.35 -2.87 -21.92
CA ARG A 71 6.73 -3.79 -20.85
C ARG A 71 7.34 -3.04 -19.66
N ASP A 72 8.29 -2.16 -19.93
CA ASP A 72 9.00 -1.42 -18.88
C ASP A 72 8.05 -0.45 -18.16
N THR A 73 7.10 0.15 -18.88
CA THR A 73 6.06 0.99 -18.31
C THR A 73 5.12 0.20 -17.40
N VAL A 74 4.63 -0.96 -17.86
CA VAL A 74 3.77 -1.85 -17.07
C VAL A 74 4.50 -2.34 -15.83
N LYS A 75 5.75 -2.79 -15.97
CA LYS A 75 6.59 -3.21 -14.85
C LYS A 75 6.73 -2.11 -13.80
N ARG A 76 6.99 -0.87 -14.24
CA ARG A 76 7.11 0.28 -13.35
C ARG A 76 5.82 0.53 -12.58
N PHE A 77 4.67 0.62 -13.26
CA PHE A 77 3.39 0.85 -12.59
C PHE A 77 3.06 -0.23 -11.54
N LEU A 78 3.38 -1.50 -11.83
CA LEU A 78 3.19 -2.58 -10.87
C LEU A 78 4.10 -2.42 -9.64
N ALA A 79 5.38 -2.11 -9.85
CA ALA A 79 6.34 -1.89 -8.76
C ALA A 79 5.98 -0.66 -7.91
N ASP A 80 5.61 0.45 -8.55
CA ASP A 80 5.18 1.67 -7.85
C ASP A 80 3.90 1.40 -7.03
N THR A 81 3.01 0.52 -7.51
CA THR A 81 1.79 0.17 -6.78
C THR A 81 2.09 -0.68 -5.53
N ASP A 82 3.00 -1.66 -5.64
CA ASP A 82 3.54 -2.41 -4.48
C ASP A 82 4.11 -1.46 -3.42
N GLU A 83 5.00 -0.56 -3.83
CA GLU A 83 5.62 0.43 -2.93
C GLU A 83 4.56 1.32 -2.25
N ASN A 84 3.62 1.89 -3.01
CA ASN A 84 2.55 2.74 -2.47
C ASN A 84 1.67 1.99 -1.46
N LEU A 85 1.38 0.71 -1.69
CA LEU A 85 0.61 -0.11 -0.74
C LEU A 85 1.42 -0.37 0.54
N GLY A 86 2.71 -0.63 0.41
CA GLY A 86 3.64 -0.77 1.55
C GLY A 86 3.78 0.50 2.38
N GLU A 87 3.88 1.66 1.74
CA GLU A 87 3.89 2.96 2.42
C GLU A 87 2.56 3.25 3.12
N THR A 88 1.44 2.97 2.44
CA THR A 88 0.10 3.12 3.02
C THR A 88 -0.08 2.24 4.24
N ALA A 89 0.41 1.00 4.20
CA ALA A 89 0.39 0.08 5.33
C ALA A 89 1.16 0.64 6.54
N GLN A 90 2.35 1.21 6.32
CA GLN A 90 3.15 1.84 7.37
C GLN A 90 2.45 3.07 7.96
N ALA A 91 1.92 3.95 7.11
CA ALA A 91 1.19 5.13 7.55
C ALA A 91 -0.05 4.75 8.37
N LEU A 92 -0.78 3.71 7.95
CA LEU A 92 -1.96 3.22 8.66
C LEU A 92 -1.60 2.64 10.03
N LEU A 93 -0.49 1.91 10.13
CA LEU A 93 0.00 1.40 11.42
C LEU A 93 0.35 2.54 12.37
N LEU A 94 1.08 3.55 11.89
CA LEU A 94 1.43 4.74 12.69
C LEU A 94 0.17 5.48 13.17
N ALA A 95 -0.82 5.65 12.29
CA ALA A 95 -2.09 6.30 12.64
C ALA A 95 -2.87 5.49 13.69
N THR A 96 -2.86 4.15 13.57
CA THR A 96 -3.50 3.25 14.53
C THR A 96 -2.86 3.38 15.92
N ASP A 97 -1.52 3.37 16.00
CA ASP A 97 -0.78 3.51 17.26
C ASP A 97 -0.99 4.90 17.90
N ALA A 98 -0.97 5.95 17.08
CA ALA A 98 -1.23 7.32 17.53
C ALA A 98 -2.65 7.46 18.12
N TYR A 99 -3.65 6.92 17.42
CA TYR A 99 -5.02 6.95 17.90
C TYR A 99 -5.17 6.16 19.22
N ALA A 100 -4.63 4.94 19.29
CA ALA A 100 -4.69 4.10 20.50
C ALA A 100 -4.07 4.81 21.72
N THR A 101 -2.94 5.49 21.51
CA THR A 101 -2.24 6.25 22.55
C THR A 101 -3.07 7.46 23.01
N SER A 102 -3.66 8.19 22.07
CA SER A 102 -4.52 9.33 22.36
C SER A 102 -5.77 8.91 23.14
N ASP A 103 -6.43 7.82 22.75
CA ASP A 103 -7.63 7.30 23.42
C ASP A 103 -7.31 6.83 24.84
N TYR A 104 -6.19 6.12 25.02
CA TYR A 104 -5.72 5.73 26.36
C TYR A 104 -5.45 6.93 27.25
N THR A 105 -4.79 7.98 26.72
CA THR A 105 -4.51 9.21 27.47
C THR A 105 -5.80 9.92 27.86
N ALA A 106 -6.78 10.02 26.95
CA ALA A 106 -8.08 10.60 27.22
C ALA A 106 -8.86 9.82 28.29
N LYS A 107 -8.78 8.48 28.27
CA LYS A 107 -9.34 7.62 29.32
C LYS A 107 -8.72 7.92 30.68
N VAL A 108 -7.38 7.95 30.77
CA VAL A 108 -6.66 8.23 32.02
C VAL A 108 -7.08 9.58 32.60
N GLU A 109 -7.20 10.60 31.75
CA GLU A 109 -7.64 11.94 32.16
C GLU A 109 -9.10 11.97 32.60
N LEU A 110 -10.00 11.30 31.87
CA LEU A 110 -11.40 11.15 32.28
C LEU A 110 -11.53 10.45 33.64
N ASP A 111 -10.74 9.39 33.87
CA ASP A 111 -10.72 8.67 35.14
C ASP A 111 -10.16 9.54 36.28
N ARG A 112 -9.21 10.43 36.00
CA ARG A 112 -8.71 11.45 36.95
C ARG A 112 -9.81 12.44 37.33
N LEU A 113 -10.47 13.04 36.34
CA LEU A 113 -11.55 14.00 36.54
C LEU A 113 -12.72 13.40 37.32
N LYS A 114 -13.09 12.14 37.03
CA LYS A 114 -14.13 11.42 37.78
C LYS A 114 -13.78 11.25 39.25
N ARG A 115 -12.52 10.95 39.58
CA ARG A 115 -12.06 10.84 40.98
C ARG A 115 -12.12 12.19 41.70
N GLU A 116 -11.71 13.27 41.04
CA GLU A 116 -11.72 14.62 41.62
C GLU A 116 -13.14 15.16 41.81
N SER A 117 -14.06 14.82 40.90
CA SER A 117 -15.48 15.21 40.96
C SER A 117 -16.30 14.40 41.96
N GLN A 118 -15.74 13.31 42.53
CA GLN A 118 -16.37 12.46 43.55
C GLN A 118 -15.87 12.77 44.97
N VAL A 119 -15.00 13.77 45.14
CA VAL A 119 -14.65 14.31 46.46
C VAL A 119 -15.80 15.22 46.93
N PRO A 120 -16.34 15.03 48.16
CA PRO A 120 -17.56 15.71 48.63
C PRO A 120 -17.48 17.24 48.63
#